data_AF-A0A0E9M1W9-F1
#
_entry.id   AF-A0A0E9M1W9-F1
#
_cell.length_a   1.000
_cell.length_b   1.000
_cell.length_c   1.000
_cell.angle_alpha   90.00
_cell.angle_beta   90.00
_cell.angle_gamma   90.00
#
_symmetry.space_group_name_H-M   'P 1'
#
loop_
_entity.id
_entity.type
_entity.pdbx_description
1 polymer ?
#
loop_
_entity_poly.entity_id
_entity_poly.type
_entity_poly.pdbx_seq_one_letter_code
_entity_poly.pdbx_strand_id
1 'polypeptide(L)'
;MEKLITSNLKLGIIAGGQLGKMLIQEASKWDIRTFVLDNDETCPAGSIASHYVKGSNVNYDDVYQFGKLVDVLTFEMENVNIEALKKLKAEGLKIVPDPGILELIQDKGLQKEFYRGNGIATSDFRLYDTVEDILAGIEKGEIAYPFVQK
;
A
#
# COMPACT_ATOMS: atom_id res chain seq x y z
N MET A 1 32.01 1.70 -13.23
CA MET A 1 32.24 0.45 -12.47
C MET A 1 30.94 -0.34 -12.61
N GLU A 2 30.92 -1.39 -13.42
CA GLU A 2 29.73 -2.23 -13.54
C GLU A 2 29.49 -2.92 -12.20
N LYS A 3 28.33 -2.68 -11.57
CA LYS A 3 27.97 -3.39 -10.34
C LYS A 3 27.78 -4.86 -10.73
N LEU A 4 28.61 -5.73 -10.17
CA LEU A 4 28.44 -7.18 -10.23
C LEU A 4 27.19 -7.53 -9.43
N ILE A 5 26.06 -7.66 -10.11
CA ILE A 5 24.80 -8.06 -9.51
C ILE A 5 24.51 -9.47 -10.00
N THR A 6 24.47 -10.43 -9.08
CA THR A 6 24.29 -11.85 -9.41
C THR A 6 22.83 -12.21 -9.70
N SER A 7 21.87 -11.42 -9.18
CA SER A 7 20.45 -11.57 -9.47
C SER A 7 19.99 -10.66 -10.62
N ASN A 8 19.14 -11.23 -11.49
CA ASN A 8 18.43 -10.46 -12.51
C ASN A 8 17.08 -9.91 -12.00
N LEU A 9 16.68 -10.26 -10.77
CA LEU A 9 15.39 -9.85 -10.21
C LEU A 9 15.40 -8.36 -9.87
N LYS A 10 14.37 -7.65 -10.32
CA LYS A 10 14.08 -6.26 -10.00
C LYS A 10 12.87 -6.17 -9.07
N LEU A 11 13.10 -5.70 -7.85
CA LEU A 11 12.08 -5.42 -6.85
C LEU A 11 11.71 -3.94 -6.89
N GLY A 12 10.46 -3.63 -7.21
CA GLY A 12 9.87 -2.30 -7.09
C GLY A 12 9.21 -2.09 -5.74
N ILE A 13 9.44 -0.92 -5.14
CA ILE A 13 8.86 -0.50 -3.86
C ILE A 13 8.20 0.86 -4.08
N ILE A 14 6.88 0.95 -3.87
CA ILE A 14 6.14 2.21 -3.91
C ILE A 14 6.08 2.81 -2.49
N ALA A 15 6.34 4.12 -2.40
CA ALA A 15 6.59 4.87 -1.17
C ALA A 15 7.90 4.43 -0.49
N GLY A 16 8.86 5.33 -0.48
CA GLY A 16 10.25 5.12 -0.10
C GLY A 16 10.56 5.48 1.35
N GLY A 17 9.64 5.24 2.29
CA GLY A 17 9.86 5.49 3.72
C GLY A 17 10.83 4.52 4.38
N GLN A 18 10.83 4.51 5.73
CA GLN A 18 11.78 3.71 6.51
C GLN A 18 11.58 2.20 6.33
N LEU A 19 10.35 1.72 6.13
CA LEU A 19 10.12 0.28 5.96
C LEU A 19 10.64 -0.18 4.58
N GLY A 20 10.49 0.66 3.55
CA GLY A 20 11.11 0.45 2.24
C GLY A 20 12.64 0.38 2.36
N LYS A 21 13.25 1.27 3.16
CA LYS A 21 14.69 1.24 3.44
C LYS A 21 15.12 -0.08 4.10
N MET A 22 14.39 -0.52 5.13
CA MET A 22 14.68 -1.79 5.83
C MET A 22 14.54 -2.99 4.88
N LEU A 23 13.54 -2.99 3.99
CA LEU A 23 13.36 -4.03 2.99
C LEU A 23 14.55 -4.08 2.00
N ILE A 24 15.03 -2.92 1.54
CA ILE A 24 16.19 -2.86 0.62
C ILE A 24 17.44 -3.40 1.30
N GLN A 25 17.65 -3.09 2.59
CA GLN A 25 18.79 -3.62 3.34
C GLN A 25 18.79 -5.16 3.39
N GLU A 26 17.64 -5.77 3.58
CA GLU A 26 17.51 -7.24 3.53
C GLU A 26 17.66 -7.79 2.11
N ALA A 27 17.04 -7.14 1.11
CA ALA A 27 17.16 -7.54 -0.30
C ALA A 27 18.60 -7.45 -0.83
N SER A 28 19.42 -6.54 -0.29
CA SER A 28 20.82 -6.37 -0.68
C SER A 28 21.68 -7.60 -0.40
N LYS A 29 21.33 -8.44 0.59
CA LYS A 29 22.04 -9.69 0.90
C LYS A 29 21.92 -10.75 -0.20
N TRP A 30 20.96 -10.56 -1.11
CA TRP A 30 20.64 -11.46 -2.22
C TRP A 30 21.00 -10.86 -3.59
N ASP A 31 21.74 -9.75 -3.61
CA ASP A 31 22.07 -8.99 -4.81
C ASP A 31 20.85 -8.62 -5.66
N ILE A 32 19.69 -8.34 -5.06
CA ILE A 32 18.47 -7.95 -5.79
C ILE A 32 18.54 -6.46 -6.16
N ARG A 33 18.21 -6.12 -7.41
CA ARG A 33 18.09 -4.70 -7.82
C ARG A 33 16.80 -4.12 -7.29
N THR A 34 16.91 -3.01 -6.58
CA THR A 34 15.75 -2.33 -5.97
C THR A 34 15.44 -1.03 -6.67
N PHE A 35 14.17 -0.83 -6.97
CA PHE A 35 13.62 0.38 -7.55
C PHE A 35 12.66 1.00 -6.53
N VAL A 36 12.72 2.31 -6.36
CA VAL A 36 11.83 3.05 -5.44
C VAL A 36 11.07 4.11 -6.22
N LEU A 37 9.74 4.14 -6.07
CA LEU A 37 8.88 5.23 -6.51
C LEU A 37 8.52 6.10 -5.31
N ASP A 38 8.94 7.36 -5.33
CA ASP A 38 8.56 8.36 -4.32
C ASP A 38 8.56 9.76 -4.94
N ASN A 39 7.83 10.70 -4.34
CA ASN A 39 7.81 12.09 -4.81
C ASN A 39 8.93 12.93 -4.17
N ASP A 40 9.44 12.49 -3.01
CA ASP A 40 10.53 13.10 -2.27
C ASP A 40 11.87 12.44 -2.65
N GLU A 41 12.74 13.23 -3.29
CA GLU A 41 14.10 12.80 -3.66
C GLU A 41 14.98 12.49 -2.45
N THR A 42 14.59 12.97 -1.26
CA THR A 42 15.27 12.72 0.00
C THR A 42 14.66 11.57 0.80
N CYS A 43 13.72 10.82 0.22
CA CYS A 43 13.07 9.70 0.90
C CYS A 43 14.07 8.66 1.43
N PRO A 44 13.83 8.07 2.62
CA PRO A 44 14.77 7.15 3.27
C PRO A 44 15.25 5.99 2.38
N ALA A 45 14.36 5.34 1.65
CA ALA A 45 14.66 4.20 0.78
C ALA A 45 15.41 4.61 -0.48
N GLY A 46 15.11 5.80 -1.04
CA GLY A 46 15.77 6.33 -2.22
C GLY A 46 17.28 6.47 -2.05
N SER A 47 17.74 6.79 -0.83
CA SER A 47 19.17 6.92 -0.49
C SER A 47 20.01 5.64 -0.66
N ILE A 48 19.37 4.46 -0.68
CA ILE A 48 20.07 3.16 -0.78
C ILE A 48 19.53 2.26 -1.90
N ALA A 49 18.49 2.69 -2.63
CA ALA A 49 17.93 1.97 -3.75
C ALA A 49 18.94 1.86 -4.90
N SER A 50 18.81 0.83 -5.74
CA SER A 50 19.59 0.76 -6.98
C SER A 50 19.14 1.83 -7.97
N HIS A 51 17.84 2.12 -8.00
CA HIS A 51 17.24 3.14 -8.84
C HIS A 51 16.13 3.88 -8.09
N TYR A 52 16.15 5.20 -8.18
CA TYR A 52 15.08 6.07 -7.71
C TYR A 52 14.28 6.57 -8.92
N VAL A 53 12.96 6.57 -8.80
CA VAL A 53 12.03 7.11 -9.79
C VAL A 53 11.16 8.14 -9.09
N LYS A 54 11.22 9.39 -9.56
CA LYS A 54 10.37 10.46 -9.04
C LYS A 54 8.95 10.29 -9.56
N GLY A 55 7.97 10.22 -8.67
CA GLY A 55 6.55 10.14 -9.03
C GLY A 55 5.64 9.95 -7.82
N SER A 56 4.34 10.09 -8.03
CA SER A 56 3.34 9.97 -6.97
C SER A 56 2.75 8.57 -6.91
N ASN A 57 2.70 8.00 -5.70
CA ASN A 57 2.03 6.74 -5.40
C ASN A 57 0.51 6.76 -5.63
N VAL A 58 -0.12 7.93 -5.75
CA VAL A 58 -1.56 8.06 -6.04
C VAL A 58 -1.86 8.46 -7.49
N ASN A 59 -0.83 8.82 -8.27
CA ASN A 59 -0.98 9.08 -9.69
C ASN A 59 -0.97 7.75 -10.46
N TYR A 60 -1.95 7.56 -11.33
CA TYR A 60 -2.09 6.32 -12.10
C TYR A 60 -0.88 6.06 -13.02
N ASP A 61 -0.47 7.07 -13.79
CA ASP A 61 0.59 6.94 -14.78
C ASP A 61 1.95 6.70 -14.12
N ASP A 62 2.25 7.40 -13.03
CA ASP A 62 3.50 7.23 -12.27
C ASP A 62 3.61 5.78 -11.75
N VAL A 63 2.56 5.26 -11.12
CA VAL A 63 2.52 3.87 -10.60
C VAL A 63 2.61 2.87 -11.75
N TYR A 64 1.84 3.10 -12.82
CA TYR A 64 1.80 2.19 -13.96
C TYR A 64 3.14 2.12 -14.69
N GLN A 65 3.74 3.26 -15.02
CA GLN A 65 5.05 3.31 -15.69
C GLN A 65 6.16 2.74 -14.79
N PHE A 66 6.12 3.02 -13.49
CA PHE A 66 7.06 2.41 -12.54
C PHE A 66 6.95 0.89 -12.52
N GLY A 67 5.72 0.35 -12.50
CA GLY A 67 5.48 -1.09 -12.53
C GLY A 67 6.03 -1.78 -13.77
N LYS A 68 6.20 -1.06 -14.90
CA LYS A 68 6.82 -1.60 -16.13
C LYS A 68 8.33 -1.79 -16.03
N LEU A 69 8.98 -1.23 -15.02
CA LEU A 69 10.43 -1.28 -14.87
C LEU A 69 10.92 -2.50 -14.08
N VAL A 70 10.01 -3.20 -13.38
CA VAL A 70 10.32 -4.18 -12.34
C VAL A 70 9.66 -5.54 -12.61
N ASP A 71 10.19 -6.59 -11.97
CA ASP A 71 9.67 -7.95 -12.11
C ASP A 71 8.66 -8.29 -11.01
N VAL A 72 8.85 -7.71 -9.81
CA VAL A 72 7.98 -7.86 -8.64
C VAL A 72 7.77 -6.50 -8.01
N LEU A 73 6.55 -6.21 -7.60
CA LEU A 73 6.17 -4.94 -6.99
C LEU A 73 5.63 -5.16 -5.58
N THR A 74 6.05 -4.29 -4.67
CA THR A 74 5.50 -4.16 -3.32
C THR A 74 5.32 -2.68 -2.99
N PHE A 75 4.67 -2.38 -1.87
CA PHE A 75 4.37 -1.01 -1.45
C PHE A 75 4.47 -0.90 0.07
N GLU A 76 4.90 0.25 0.54
CA GLU A 76 5.09 0.54 1.96
C GLU A 76 3.82 1.07 2.64
N MET A 77 3.02 1.85 1.89
CA MET A 77 1.86 2.55 2.38
C MET A 77 0.58 1.99 1.77
N GLU A 78 -0.53 2.12 2.50
CA GLU A 78 -1.84 1.65 2.04
C GLU A 78 -2.42 2.56 0.95
N ASN A 79 -2.13 3.86 1.00
CA ASN A 79 -2.65 4.83 0.04
C ASN A 79 -1.85 4.78 -1.27
N VAL A 80 -2.21 3.86 -2.17
CA VAL A 80 -1.62 3.71 -3.51
C VAL A 80 -2.74 3.65 -4.54
N ASN A 81 -2.47 4.08 -5.78
CA ASN A 81 -3.42 3.98 -6.88
C ASN A 81 -3.78 2.51 -7.19
N ILE A 82 -4.90 2.04 -6.67
CA ILE A 82 -5.37 0.64 -6.80
C ILE A 82 -5.61 0.26 -8.26
N GLU A 83 -6.16 1.17 -9.06
CA GLU A 83 -6.49 0.89 -10.46
C GLU A 83 -5.23 0.64 -11.30
N ALA A 84 -4.16 1.40 -11.06
CA ALA A 84 -2.86 1.14 -11.68
C ALA A 84 -2.29 -0.23 -11.26
N LEU A 85 -2.37 -0.58 -9.98
CA LEU A 85 -1.92 -1.88 -9.48
C LEU A 85 -2.72 -3.05 -10.09
N LYS A 86 -4.05 -2.94 -10.15
CA LYS A 86 -4.91 -3.95 -10.78
C LYS A 86 -4.60 -4.11 -12.26
N LYS A 87 -4.37 -3.00 -12.98
CA LYS A 87 -3.98 -3.03 -14.40
C LYS A 87 -2.66 -3.77 -14.60
N LEU A 88 -1.64 -3.43 -13.82
CA LEU A 88 -0.33 -4.11 -13.85
C LEU A 88 -0.44 -5.61 -13.54
N LYS A 89 -1.24 -5.97 -12.52
CA LYS A 89 -1.51 -7.37 -12.16
C LYS A 89 -2.20 -8.12 -13.32
N ALA A 90 -3.21 -7.52 -13.94
CA ALA A 90 -3.91 -8.12 -15.08
C ALA A 90 -3.00 -8.35 -16.29
N GLU A 91 -1.92 -7.58 -16.39
CA GLU A 91 -0.88 -7.71 -17.42
C GLU A 91 0.26 -8.66 -17.02
N GLY A 92 0.16 -9.31 -15.87
CA GLY A 92 1.07 -10.36 -15.42
C GLY A 92 2.16 -9.91 -14.45
N LEU A 93 2.18 -8.64 -14.02
CA LEU A 93 3.13 -8.21 -12.99
C LEU A 93 2.80 -8.89 -11.66
N LYS A 94 3.81 -9.47 -11.02
CA LYS A 94 3.66 -10.03 -9.67
C LYS A 94 3.64 -8.88 -8.67
N ILE A 95 2.51 -8.68 -7.99
CA ILE A 95 2.35 -7.66 -6.95
C ILE A 95 2.08 -8.35 -5.62
N VAL A 96 2.84 -8.00 -4.58
CA VAL A 96 2.70 -8.56 -3.24
C VAL A 96 2.75 -7.43 -2.20
N PRO A 97 1.71 -7.27 -1.35
CA PRO A 97 0.48 -8.07 -1.30
C PRO A 97 -0.48 -7.81 -2.48
N ASP A 98 -1.53 -8.62 -2.59
CA ASP A 98 -2.51 -8.53 -3.68
C ASP A 98 -3.23 -7.17 -3.68
N PRO A 99 -3.35 -6.47 -4.83
CA PRO A 99 -4.08 -5.21 -4.91
C PRO A 99 -5.54 -5.27 -4.41
N GLY A 100 -6.22 -6.42 -4.56
CA GLY A 100 -7.58 -6.59 -4.05
C GLY A 100 -7.64 -6.65 -2.52
N ILE A 101 -6.56 -7.09 -1.86
CA ILE A 101 -6.45 -7.01 -0.40
C ILE A 101 -6.25 -5.56 0.01
N LEU A 102 -5.42 -4.82 -0.72
CA LEU A 102 -5.18 -3.40 -0.45
C LEU A 102 -6.49 -2.59 -0.56
N GLU A 103 -7.27 -2.83 -1.61
CA GLU A 103 -8.60 -2.23 -1.79
C GLU A 103 -9.53 -2.50 -0.61
N LEU A 104 -9.57 -3.73 -0.10
CA LEU A 104 -10.39 -4.11 1.05
C LEU A 104 -9.98 -3.38 2.33
N ILE A 105 -8.67 -3.26 2.60
CA ILE A 105 -8.18 -2.69 3.87
C ILE A 105 -8.13 -1.16 3.88
N GLN A 106 -8.20 -0.50 2.72
CA GLN A 106 -8.29 0.97 2.63
C GLN A 106 -9.59 1.49 3.25
N ASP A 107 -10.67 0.71 3.22
CA ASP A 107 -11.94 1.03 3.87
C ASP A 107 -12.05 0.26 5.20
N LYS A 108 -11.99 0.99 6.32
CA LYS A 108 -12.10 0.40 7.66
C LYS A 108 -13.45 -0.28 7.91
N GLY A 109 -14.51 0.20 7.28
CA GLY A 109 -15.84 -0.38 7.33
C GLY A 109 -15.86 -1.75 6.66
N LEU A 110 -15.43 -1.82 5.39
CA LEU A 110 -15.31 -3.08 4.65
C LEU A 110 -14.33 -4.05 5.33
N GLN A 111 -13.22 -3.55 5.88
CA GLN A 111 -12.28 -4.35 6.65
C GLN A 111 -12.95 -4.98 7.89
N LYS A 112 -13.76 -4.21 8.63
CA LYS A 112 -14.50 -4.75 9.78
C LYS A 112 -15.61 -5.71 9.37
N GLU A 113 -16.29 -5.47 8.25
CA GLU A 113 -17.26 -6.41 7.68
C GLU A 113 -16.60 -7.73 7.29
N PHE A 114 -15.41 -7.67 6.68
CA PHE A 114 -14.60 -8.85 6.39
C PHE A 114 -14.26 -9.63 7.67
N TYR A 115 -13.84 -8.96 8.74
CA TYR A 115 -13.59 -9.65 10.02
C TYR A 115 -14.83 -10.35 10.56
N ARG A 116 -15.97 -9.65 10.61
CA ARG A 116 -17.24 -10.22 11.07
C ARG A 116 -17.69 -11.40 10.21
N GLY A 117 -17.59 -11.30 8.89
CA GLY A 117 -17.94 -12.37 7.96
C GLY A 117 -17.06 -13.62 8.08
N ASN A 118 -15.81 -13.46 8.54
CA ASN A 118 -14.85 -14.55 8.71
C ASN A 118 -14.69 -15.01 10.18
N GLY A 119 -15.52 -14.52 11.11
CA GLY A 119 -15.42 -14.88 12.53
C GLY A 119 -14.14 -14.39 13.22
N ILE A 120 -13.49 -13.36 12.69
CA ILE A 120 -12.33 -12.72 13.29
C ILE A 120 -12.83 -11.68 14.29
N ALA A 121 -12.35 -11.75 15.53
CA ALA A 121 -12.75 -10.84 16.59
C ALA A 121 -12.39 -9.38 16.24
N THR A 122 -13.36 -8.48 16.37
CA THR A 122 -13.19 -7.03 16.22
C THR A 122 -14.09 -6.30 17.22
N SER A 123 -13.81 -5.03 17.50
CA SER A 123 -14.72 -4.24 18.35
C SER A 123 -16.06 -4.04 17.66
N ASP A 124 -17.13 -4.02 18.44
CA ASP A 124 -18.48 -3.70 17.95
C ASP A 124 -18.46 -2.41 17.15
N PHE A 125 -19.21 -2.40 16.04
CA PHE A 125 -19.23 -1.28 15.12
C PHE A 125 -20.55 -1.18 14.39
N ARG A 126 -20.80 0.02 13.90
CA ARG A 126 -21.86 0.34 12.94
C ARG A 126 -21.27 1.26 11.88
N LEU A 127 -21.80 1.16 10.68
CA LEU A 127 -21.45 2.03 9.56
C LEU A 127 -22.46 3.17 9.50
N TYR A 128 -21.95 4.36 9.22
CA TYR A 128 -22.72 5.58 9.07
C TYR A 128 -22.16 6.30 7.85
N ASP A 129 -23.03 6.70 6.93
CA ASP A 129 -22.62 7.37 5.68
C ASP A 129 -22.37 8.85 5.91
N THR A 130 -23.07 9.46 6.87
CA THR A 130 -23.03 10.90 7.13
C THR A 130 -22.90 11.23 8.62
N VAL A 131 -22.50 12.48 8.90
CA VAL A 131 -22.42 12.99 10.28
C VAL A 131 -23.83 13.10 10.88
N GLU A 132 -24.81 13.42 10.06
CA GLU A 132 -26.22 13.51 10.43
C GLU A 132 -26.76 12.17 10.95
N ASP A 133 -26.37 11.06 10.32
CA ASP A 133 -26.77 9.72 10.76
C ASP A 133 -26.18 9.37 12.14
N ILE A 134 -24.95 9.82 12.41
CA ILE A 134 -24.31 9.64 13.71
C ILE A 134 -25.07 10.43 14.78
N LEU A 135 -25.38 11.71 14.52
CA LEU A 135 -26.10 12.56 15.46
C LEU A 135 -27.50 12.00 15.75
N ALA A 136 -28.22 11.56 14.72
CA ALA A 136 -29.51 10.91 14.89
C ALA A 136 -29.40 9.61 15.70
N GLY A 137 -28.34 8.83 15.51
CA GLY A 137 -28.05 7.63 16.31
C GLY A 137 -27.82 7.94 17.79
N ILE A 138 -27.17 9.07 18.10
CA ILE A 138 -27.00 9.53 19.50
C ILE A 138 -28.36 9.94 20.08
N GLU A 139 -29.14 10.75 19.35
CA GLU A 139 -30.46 11.22 19.81
C GLU A 139 -31.45 10.08 20.08
N LYS A 140 -31.41 9.03 19.25
CA LYS A 140 -32.26 7.83 19.40
C LYS A 140 -31.76 6.87 20.49
N GLY A 141 -30.59 7.13 21.10
CA GLY A 141 -29.97 6.23 22.07
C GLY A 141 -29.38 4.95 21.45
N GLU A 142 -29.20 4.94 20.13
CA GLU A 142 -28.57 3.84 19.40
C GLU A 142 -27.05 3.84 19.59
N ILE A 143 -26.44 5.02 19.73
CA ILE A 143 -25.01 5.20 20.02
C ILE A 143 -24.85 5.69 21.46
N ALA A 144 -24.14 4.92 22.28
CA ALA A 144 -23.83 5.29 23.65
C ALA A 144 -22.38 5.80 23.79
N TYR A 145 -22.17 6.77 24.68
CA TYR A 145 -20.82 7.19 25.04
C TYR A 145 -20.16 6.21 26.03
N PRO A 146 -18.83 5.99 25.94
CA PRO A 146 -17.93 6.55 24.93
C PRO A 146 -17.96 5.75 23.61
N PHE A 147 -17.82 6.46 22.48
CA PHE A 147 -17.59 5.85 21.17
C PHE A 147 -16.40 6.52 20.46
N VAL A 148 -15.88 5.87 19.42
CA VAL A 148 -14.78 6.39 18.58
C VAL A 148 -15.25 6.43 17.13
N GLN A 149 -15.24 7.62 16.53
CA GLN A 149 -15.39 7.80 15.08
C GLN A 149 -14.02 7.63 14.40
N LYS A 150 -13.97 6.92 13.28
CA LYS A 150 -12.74 6.60 12.55
C LYS A 150 -12.86 6.85 11.06
#